data_AF-A0A922N435-F1
#
_entry.id   AF-A0A922N435-F1
#
_cell.length_a   1.000
_cell.length_b   1.000
_cell.length_c   1.000
_cell.angle_alpha   90.00
_cell.angle_beta   90.00
_cell.angle_gamma   90.00
#
_symmetry.space_group_name_H-M   'P 1'
#
loop_
_entity.id
_entity.type
_entity.pdbx_description
1 polymer ?
#
loop_
_entity_poly.entity_id
_entity_poly.type
_entity_poly.pdbx_seq_one_letter_code
_entity_poly.pdbx_strand_id
1 'polypeptide(L)'
;MPSQQEIAFTPEIDKIPTLLANTELEAARAFAFATAATTNPTGVLAPYREITLQELHELFGHADPKALKLLVANTTGLRLTITQAFSSRSTTFLHRIHIDIVGPVTPEGVNGERYWILYTDDYSRYRWIDITDCKAAITSKLIQHLDKMETQHHV
;
A
#
# COMPACT_ATOMS: atom_id res chain seq x y z
N MET A 1 -35.34 14.07 -10.73
CA MET A 1 -34.37 13.32 -11.54
C MET A 1 -33.07 13.27 -10.74
N PRO A 2 -32.70 12.14 -10.10
CA PRO A 2 -31.42 12.08 -9.41
C PRO A 2 -30.30 11.93 -10.45
N SER A 3 -29.33 12.83 -10.37
CA SER A 3 -28.11 12.86 -11.19
C SER A 3 -27.34 11.55 -11.02
N GLN A 4 -27.11 10.82 -12.12
CA GLN A 4 -26.11 9.76 -12.15
C GLN A 4 -24.75 10.40 -11.91
N GLN A 5 -24.22 10.29 -10.69
CA GLN A 5 -22.82 10.57 -10.43
C GLN A 5 -22.02 9.38 -10.98
N GLU A 6 -21.57 9.59 -12.21
CA GLU A 6 -20.65 8.73 -12.93
C GLU A 6 -19.35 8.65 -12.11
N ILE A 7 -18.97 7.44 -11.71
CA ILE A 7 -17.68 7.16 -11.08
C ILE A 7 -16.64 7.48 -12.15
N ALA A 8 -15.94 8.62 -12.01
CA ALA A 8 -14.99 9.09 -13.00
C ALA A 8 -13.85 8.08 -13.13
N PHE A 9 -13.87 7.31 -14.21
CA PHE A 9 -12.85 6.35 -14.59
C PHE A 9 -11.74 7.12 -15.30
N THR A 10 -10.68 7.50 -14.60
CA THR A 10 -9.50 8.10 -15.24
C THR A 10 -8.57 7.02 -15.78
N PRO A 11 -7.84 7.26 -16.88
CA PRO A 11 -7.05 6.24 -17.55
C PRO A 11 -5.86 5.76 -16.72
N GLU A 12 -5.51 4.50 -16.96
CA GLU A 12 -4.56 3.63 -16.27
C GLU A 12 -3.25 4.31 -15.87
N ILE A 13 -3.02 4.45 -14.56
CA ILE A 13 -1.69 4.37 -13.98
C ILE A 13 -1.67 3.06 -13.18
N ASP A 14 -0.77 2.15 -13.56
CA ASP A 14 -0.44 0.89 -12.87
C ASP A 14 -1.52 -0.21 -12.76
N LYS A 15 -2.61 -0.16 -13.56
CA LYS A 15 -3.73 -1.13 -13.49
C LYS A 15 -4.40 -1.23 -12.11
N ILE A 16 -4.11 -0.29 -11.21
CA ILE A 16 -4.73 -0.17 -9.90
C ILE A 16 -5.70 1.02 -9.99
N PRO A 17 -7.02 0.79 -9.92
CA PRO A 17 -7.98 1.89 -10.01
C PRO A 17 -7.77 2.85 -8.86
N THR A 18 -7.47 4.12 -9.17
CA THR A 18 -7.42 5.19 -8.17
C THR A 18 -8.86 5.57 -7.82
N LEU A 19 -9.30 5.21 -6.62
CA LEU A 19 -10.69 5.40 -6.19
C LEU A 19 -10.87 6.78 -5.56
N LEU A 20 -11.36 7.75 -6.34
CA LEU A 20 -11.89 9.00 -5.79
C LEU A 20 -13.32 8.75 -5.31
N ALA A 21 -13.48 8.56 -4.00
CA ALA A 21 -14.79 8.47 -3.36
C ALA A 21 -15.06 9.74 -2.56
N ASN A 22 -16.19 10.40 -2.85
CA ASN A 22 -16.62 11.61 -2.14
C ASN A 22 -17.56 11.30 -0.98
N THR A 23 -18.02 10.05 -0.88
CA THR A 23 -18.89 9.54 0.18
C THR A 23 -18.48 8.13 0.62
N GLU A 24 -18.86 7.75 1.84
CA GLU A 24 -18.58 6.40 2.36
C GLU A 24 -19.19 5.28 1.49
N LEU A 25 -20.34 5.55 0.87
CA LEU A 25 -21.01 4.60 -0.02
C LEU A 25 -20.25 4.40 -1.34
N GLU A 26 -19.72 5.49 -1.90
CA GLU A 26 -18.89 5.43 -3.10
C GLU A 26 -17.57 4.70 -2.81
N ALA A 27 -16.97 4.93 -1.64
CA ALA A 27 -15.77 4.22 -1.20
C ALA A 27 -16.06 2.72 -1.10
N ALA A 28 -17.14 2.33 -0.43
CA ALA A 28 -17.54 0.92 -0.29
C ALA A 28 -17.76 0.22 -1.64
N ARG A 29 -18.42 0.90 -2.60
CA ARG A 29 -18.65 0.37 -3.96
C ARG A 29 -17.38 0.22 -4.76
N ALA A 30 -16.53 1.23 -4.71
CA ALA A 30 -15.24 1.26 -5.37
C ALA A 30 -14.32 0.14 -4.82
N PHE A 31 -14.34 -0.08 -3.50
CA PHE A 31 -13.65 -1.19 -2.85
C PHE A 31 -14.21 -2.56 -3.24
N ALA A 32 -15.52 -2.74 -3.25
CA ALA A 32 -16.15 -3.99 -3.72
C ALA A 32 -15.73 -4.32 -5.16
N PHE A 33 -15.67 -3.32 -6.04
CA PHE A 33 -15.23 -3.48 -7.43
C PHE A 33 -13.75 -3.88 -7.53
N ALA A 34 -12.84 -3.17 -6.84
CA ALA A 34 -11.40 -3.51 -6.85
C ALA A 34 -11.14 -4.92 -6.30
N THR A 35 -11.92 -5.34 -5.29
CA THR A 35 -11.77 -6.66 -4.68
C THR A 35 -12.32 -7.79 -5.55
N ALA A 36 -13.31 -7.49 -6.41
CA ALA A 36 -13.86 -8.42 -7.39
C ALA A 36 -13.05 -8.49 -8.70
N ALA A 37 -12.39 -7.40 -9.11
CA ALA A 37 -11.66 -7.31 -10.38
C ALA A 37 -10.22 -7.86 -10.34
N THR A 38 -9.69 -8.19 -9.15
CA THR A 38 -8.27 -8.57 -8.95
C THR A 38 -7.98 -10.07 -9.02
N THR A 39 -8.97 -10.94 -9.33
CA THR A 39 -8.75 -12.39 -9.47
C THR A 39 -9.17 -12.95 -10.83
N ASN A 40 -8.36 -13.89 -11.35
CA ASN A 40 -8.67 -14.67 -12.55
C ASN A 40 -9.98 -15.46 -12.34
N PRO A 41 -10.95 -15.38 -13.26
CA PRO A 41 -12.29 -15.93 -13.08
C PRO A 41 -12.27 -17.45 -13.30
N THR A 42 -11.88 -18.22 -12.30
CA THR A 42 -12.03 -19.68 -12.36
C THR A 42 -13.41 -20.06 -11.85
N GLY A 43 -14.34 -20.20 -12.81
CA GLY A 43 -15.62 -20.91 -12.76
C GLY A 43 -16.17 -21.37 -11.41
N VAL A 44 -16.82 -20.45 -10.69
CA VAL A 44 -18.13 -20.52 -10.01
C VAL A 44 -18.25 -19.16 -9.32
N LEU A 45 -19.26 -18.36 -9.66
CA LEU A 45 -19.52 -17.08 -8.99
C LEU A 45 -19.94 -17.35 -7.55
N ALA A 46 -18.97 -17.47 -6.64
CA ALA A 46 -19.26 -17.42 -5.22
C ALA A 46 -19.90 -16.05 -4.93
N PRO A 47 -21.06 -16.00 -4.24
CA PRO A 47 -21.76 -14.73 -3.97
C PRO A 47 -20.96 -13.78 -3.05
N TYR A 48 -19.85 -14.27 -2.49
CA TYR A 48 -18.89 -13.53 -1.68
C TYR A 48 -17.48 -14.06 -1.92
N ARG A 49 -16.47 -13.18 -1.82
CA ARG A 49 -15.05 -13.58 -1.73
C ARG A 49 -14.71 -13.88 -0.27
N GLU A 50 -14.16 -15.06 -0.05
CA GLU A 50 -13.51 -15.40 1.20
C GLU A 50 -12.11 -14.79 1.24
N ILE A 51 -11.81 -14.06 2.31
CA ILE A 51 -10.50 -13.43 2.48
C ILE A 51 -10.08 -13.49 3.95
N THR A 52 -8.79 -13.65 4.22
CA THR A 52 -8.29 -13.53 5.58
C THR A 52 -8.14 -12.06 5.97
N LEU A 53 -8.20 -11.75 7.26
CA LEU A 53 -7.96 -10.38 7.71
C LEU A 53 -6.54 -9.90 7.39
N GLN A 54 -5.57 -10.81 7.39
CA GLN A 54 -4.19 -10.52 7.01
C GLN A 54 -4.08 -10.17 5.53
N GLU A 55 -4.63 -11.00 4.64
CA GLU A 55 -4.62 -10.75 3.19
C GLU A 55 -5.33 -9.43 2.88
N LEU A 56 -6.46 -9.15 3.53
CA LEU A 56 -7.16 -7.88 3.38
C LEU A 56 -6.31 -6.69 3.88
N HIS A 57 -5.58 -6.85 4.98
CA HIS A 57 -4.68 -5.84 5.51
C HIS A 57 -3.50 -5.57 4.56
N GLU A 58 -2.94 -6.60 3.94
CA GLU A 58 -1.87 -6.47 2.95
C GLU A 58 -2.39 -5.77 1.68
N LEU A 59 -3.55 -6.18 1.16
CA LEU A 59 -4.19 -5.55 -0.02
C LEU A 59 -4.48 -4.05 0.19
N PHE A 60 -4.81 -3.66 1.42
CA PHE A 60 -5.16 -2.28 1.78
C PHE A 60 -3.97 -1.50 2.36
N GLY A 61 -2.73 -1.89 2.05
CA GLY A 61 -1.55 -1.13 2.43
C GLY A 61 -1.38 -1.00 3.95
N HIS A 62 -1.76 -2.03 4.69
CA HIS A 62 -1.65 -2.13 6.14
C HIS A 62 -2.62 -1.25 6.94
N ALA A 63 -3.79 -0.99 6.36
CA ALA A 63 -4.90 -0.34 7.04
C ALA A 63 -5.24 -1.02 8.39
N ASP A 64 -5.67 -0.22 9.36
CA ASP A 64 -6.00 -0.70 10.71
C ASP A 64 -6.95 -1.91 10.65
N PRO A 65 -6.58 -3.07 11.23
CA PRO A 65 -7.45 -4.25 11.24
C PRO A 65 -8.84 -3.99 11.82
N LYS A 66 -9.03 -3.00 12.72
CA LYS A 66 -10.37 -2.64 13.21
C LYS A 66 -11.21 -1.97 12.12
N ALA A 67 -10.63 -1.04 11.38
CA ALA A 67 -11.29 -0.39 10.24
C ALA A 67 -11.65 -1.41 9.15
N LEU A 68 -10.76 -2.38 8.89
CA LEU A 68 -11.02 -3.45 7.92
C LEU A 68 -12.14 -4.40 8.36
N LYS A 69 -12.20 -4.75 9.65
CA LYS A 69 -13.33 -5.52 10.20
C LYS A 69 -14.65 -4.77 10.03
N LEU A 70 -14.66 -3.46 10.27
CA LEU A 70 -15.83 -2.61 10.08
C LEU A 70 -16.24 -2.53 8.60
N LEU A 71 -15.25 -2.40 7.70
CA LEU A 71 -15.46 -2.40 6.26
C LEU A 71 -16.13 -3.69 5.79
N VAL A 72 -15.63 -4.85 6.21
CA VAL A 72 -16.22 -6.14 5.82
C VAL A 72 -17.63 -6.30 6.38
N ALA A 73 -17.90 -5.84 7.60
CA ALA A 73 -19.24 -5.90 8.19
C ALA A 73 -20.28 -5.09 7.39
N ASN A 74 -19.84 -4.01 6.72
CA ASN A 74 -20.70 -3.09 5.98
C ASN A 74 -20.65 -3.26 4.45
N THR A 75 -19.83 -4.18 3.93
CA THR A 75 -19.63 -4.39 2.48
C THR A 75 -20.20 -5.73 2.06
N THR A 76 -21.12 -5.73 1.08
CA THR A 76 -21.62 -6.95 0.47
C THR A 76 -20.55 -7.58 -0.43
N GLY A 77 -20.41 -8.90 -0.39
CA GLY A 77 -19.49 -9.63 -1.27
C GLY A 77 -18.11 -9.92 -0.67
N LEU A 78 -17.86 -9.57 0.59
CA LEU A 78 -16.65 -9.97 1.34
C LEU A 78 -17.02 -10.76 2.59
N ARG A 79 -16.28 -11.84 2.86
CA ARG A 79 -16.42 -12.64 4.08
C ARG A 79 -15.06 -12.93 4.67
N LEU A 80 -14.83 -12.53 5.92
CA LEU A 80 -13.62 -12.87 6.65
C LEU A 80 -13.66 -14.35 7.08
N THR A 81 -12.66 -15.12 6.65
CA THR A 81 -12.49 -16.52 7.08
C THR A 81 -11.71 -16.63 8.39
N ILE A 82 -10.70 -15.78 8.58
CA ILE A 82 -9.85 -15.73 9.76
C ILE A 82 -9.76 -14.28 10.25
N THR A 83 -10.14 -14.06 11.52
CA THR A 83 -10.20 -12.74 12.17
C THR A 83 -9.18 -12.56 13.30
N GLN A 84 -8.33 -13.57 13.51
CA GLN A 84 -7.28 -13.60 14.53
C GLN A 84 -6.30 -12.43 14.32
N ALA A 85 -5.68 -12.01 15.43
CA ALA A 85 -4.58 -11.06 15.36
C ALA A 85 -3.43 -11.72 14.58
N PHE A 86 -3.01 -11.08 13.50
CA PHE A 86 -1.86 -11.48 12.72
C PHE A 86 -0.70 -10.51 13.03
N SER A 87 0.52 -11.03 13.02
CA SER A 87 1.70 -10.18 13.08
C SER A 87 1.86 -9.53 11.71
N SER A 88 1.81 -8.20 11.65
CA SER A 88 2.15 -7.45 10.43
C SER A 88 3.66 -7.46 10.13
N ARG A 89 4.45 -8.10 11.00
CA ARG A 89 5.90 -8.18 10.85
C ARG A 89 6.31 -9.22 9.82
N SER A 90 7.17 -8.81 8.90
CA SER A 90 7.85 -9.70 7.97
C SER A 90 8.63 -10.80 8.70
N THR A 91 8.59 -12.02 8.17
CA THR A 91 9.35 -13.18 8.66
C THR A 91 10.66 -13.41 7.92
N THR A 92 10.87 -12.69 6.82
CA THR A 92 12.04 -12.83 5.94
C THR A 92 12.69 -11.48 5.69
N PHE A 93 14.02 -11.49 5.57
CA PHE A 93 14.83 -10.30 5.32
C PHE A 93 14.49 -9.68 3.96
N LEU A 94 14.38 -8.35 3.90
CA LEU A 94 14.05 -7.54 2.71
C LEU A 94 12.70 -7.84 2.05
N HIS A 95 11.87 -8.70 2.64
CA HIS A 95 10.52 -8.94 2.14
C HIS A 95 9.60 -7.73 2.33
N ARG A 96 9.90 -6.85 3.30
CA ARG A 96 9.17 -5.61 3.51
C ARG A 96 10.07 -4.51 4.04
N ILE A 97 10.10 -3.39 3.33
CA ILE A 97 10.87 -2.21 3.69
C ILE A 97 9.91 -1.03 3.90
N HIS A 98 10.01 -0.38 5.05
CA HIS A 98 9.36 0.90 5.31
C HIS A 98 10.29 2.03 4.86
N ILE A 99 9.75 2.97 4.10
CA ILE A 99 10.52 4.10 3.56
C ILE A 99 9.88 5.39 4.06
N ASP A 100 10.65 6.17 4.82
CA ASP A 100 10.26 7.49 5.28
C ASP A 100 11.10 8.55 4.57
N ILE A 101 10.44 9.55 3.98
CA ILE A 101 11.11 10.69 3.34
C ILE A 101 10.86 11.92 4.20
N VAL A 102 11.95 12.56 4.63
CA VAL A 102 11.92 13.76 5.47
C VAL A 102 12.50 14.92 4.68
N GLY A 103 11.80 16.06 4.63
CA GLY A 103 12.32 17.31 4.10
C GLY A 103 11.28 18.20 3.41
N PRO A 104 11.65 19.42 3.02
CA PRO A 104 12.98 20.02 3.22
C PRO A 104 13.24 20.40 4.69
N VAL A 105 14.43 20.05 5.20
CA VAL A 105 14.89 20.37 6.56
C VAL A 105 15.64 21.70 6.59
N THR A 106 15.47 22.46 7.68
CA THR A 106 16.20 23.71 7.96
C THR A 106 16.70 23.69 9.42
N PRO A 107 17.99 24.01 9.69
CA PRO A 107 19.03 24.36 8.72
C PRO A 107 19.40 23.20 7.81
N GLU A 108 19.98 23.51 6.65
CA GLU A 108 20.51 22.49 5.73
C GLU A 108 21.74 21.79 6.32
N GLY A 109 22.03 20.60 5.77
CA GLY A 109 23.25 19.85 6.07
C GLY A 109 24.51 20.58 5.59
N VAL A 110 25.67 20.04 6.00
CA VAL A 110 26.98 20.66 5.72
C VAL A 110 27.23 20.87 4.21
N ASN A 111 26.66 20.02 3.34
CA ASN A 111 26.79 20.15 1.89
C ASN A 111 25.47 20.54 1.22
N GLY A 112 24.56 21.20 1.93
CA GLY A 112 23.26 21.63 1.40
C GLY A 112 22.20 20.52 1.37
N GLU A 113 22.42 19.40 2.08
CA GLU A 113 21.42 18.34 2.14
C GLU A 113 20.17 18.81 2.87
N ARG A 114 19.00 18.61 2.25
CA ARG A 114 17.71 19.08 2.77
C ARG A 114 16.68 17.96 2.90
N TYR A 115 16.95 16.80 2.32
CA TYR A 115 16.06 15.67 2.33
C TYR A 115 16.79 14.41 2.76
N TRP A 116 16.19 13.64 3.64
CA TRP A 116 16.70 12.35 4.12
C TRP A 116 15.68 11.26 3.78
N ILE A 117 16.16 10.12 3.31
CA ILE A 117 15.36 8.95 2.97
C ILE A 117 15.80 7.85 3.93
N LEU A 118 14.91 7.43 4.81
CA LEU A 118 15.14 6.37 5.79
C LEU A 118 14.49 5.08 5.30
N TYR A 119 15.29 4.04 5.14
CA TYR A 119 14.83 2.70 4.80
C TYR A 119 14.90 1.83 6.06
N THR A 120 13.83 1.15 6.42
CA THR A 120 13.77 0.25 7.57
C THR A 120 13.28 -1.11 7.13
N ASP A 121 14.14 -2.13 7.22
CA ASP A 121 13.72 -3.52 7.01
C ASP A 121 12.84 -3.98 8.18
N ASP A 122 11.66 -4.49 7.86
CA ASP A 122 10.65 -4.84 8.86
C ASP A 122 11.02 -6.12 9.64
N TYR A 123 11.79 -7.03 9.03
CA TYR A 123 12.24 -8.25 9.69
C TYR A 123 13.40 -8.01 10.67
N SER A 124 14.50 -7.43 10.22
CA SER A 124 15.74 -7.25 10.99
C SER A 124 15.78 -5.95 11.80
N ARG A 125 14.96 -4.95 11.44
CA ARG A 125 15.05 -3.55 11.91
C ARG A 125 16.37 -2.87 11.55
N TYR A 126 17.12 -3.43 10.61
CA TYR A 126 18.24 -2.73 10.02
C TYR A 126 17.75 -1.49 9.27
N ARG A 127 18.51 -0.40 9.37
CA ARG A 127 18.16 0.88 8.79
C ARG A 127 19.29 1.41 7.93
N TRP A 128 18.92 1.96 6.78
CA TRP A 128 19.81 2.69 5.90
C TRP A 128 19.29 4.11 5.71
N ILE A 129 20.20 5.03 5.42
CA ILE A 129 19.85 6.42 5.16
C ILE A 129 20.55 6.89 3.89
N ASP A 130 19.79 7.54 3.01
CA ASP A 130 20.30 8.32 1.90
C ASP A 130 19.91 9.79 2.10
N ILE A 131 20.77 10.70 1.66
CA ILE A 131 20.57 12.15 1.80
C ILE A 131 20.72 12.84 0.45
N THR A 132 19.97 13.93 0.25
CA THR A 132 20.04 14.76 -0.96
C THR A 132 19.65 16.21 -0.68
N ASP A 133 20.20 17.12 -1.47
CA ASP A 133 19.89 18.55 -1.52
C ASP A 133 18.57 18.87 -2.23
N CYS A 134 18.11 17.99 -3.12
CA CYS A 134 16.96 18.23 -3.98
C CYS A 134 15.92 17.10 -3.98
N LYS A 135 14.64 17.47 -3.90
CA LYS A 135 13.52 16.52 -3.92
C LYS A 135 13.50 15.66 -5.18
N ALA A 136 13.92 16.22 -6.32
CA ALA A 136 13.92 15.53 -7.62
C ALA A 136 14.88 14.34 -7.67
N ALA A 137 15.95 14.34 -6.87
CA ALA A 137 16.91 13.23 -6.83
C ALA A 137 16.42 12.02 -6.01
N ILE A 138 15.35 12.16 -5.22
CA ILE A 138 14.85 11.10 -4.32
C ILE A 138 14.50 9.83 -5.08
N THR A 139 13.81 9.94 -6.23
CA THR A 139 13.46 8.78 -7.05
C THR A 139 14.70 8.04 -7.56
N SER A 140 15.73 8.77 -7.99
CA SER A 140 16.98 8.15 -8.45
C SER A 140 17.72 7.47 -7.29
N LYS A 141 17.70 8.06 -6.09
CA LYS A 141 18.27 7.46 -4.87
C LYS A 141 17.54 6.17 -4.47
N LEU A 142 16.22 6.16 -4.57
CA LEU A 142 15.40 4.97 -4.34
C LEU A 142 15.79 3.81 -5.26
N ILE A 143 15.90 4.06 -6.57
CA ILE A 143 16.30 3.03 -7.54
C ILE A 143 17.71 2.51 -7.22
N GLN A 144 18.67 3.42 -7.01
CA GLN A 144 20.04 3.05 -6.63
C GLN A 144 20.11 2.22 -5.34
N HIS A 145 19.23 2.53 -4.38
CA HIS A 145 19.12 1.80 -3.13
C HIS A 145 18.64 0.36 -3.37
N LEU A 146 17.61 0.17 -4.19
CA LEU A 146 17.08 -1.15 -4.53
C LEU A 146 18.13 -1.99 -5.24
N ASP A 147 18.77 -1.46 -6.29
CA ASP A 147 19.85 -2.14 -7.03
C ASP A 147 20.98 -2.58 -6.10
N LYS A 148 21.34 -1.72 -5.14
CA LYS A 148 22.35 -2.01 -4.13
C LYS A 148 21.93 -3.16 -3.21
N MET A 149 20.68 -3.21 -2.77
CA MET A 149 20.19 -4.28 -1.90
C MET A 149 20.17 -5.63 -2.61
N GLU A 150 19.68 -5.68 -3.84
CA GLU A 150 19.70 -6.88 -4.68
C GLU A 150 21.14 -7.39 -4.88
N THR A 151 22.06 -6.48 -5.21
CA THR A 151 23.48 -6.83 -5.43
C THR A 151 24.16 -7.34 -4.15
N GLN A 152 23.93 -6.69 -3.01
CA GLN A 152 24.62 -7.01 -1.74
C GLN A 152 24.09 -8.27 -1.06
N HIS A 153 22.80 -8.54 -1.21
CA HIS A 153 22.11 -9.60 -0.47
C HIS A 153 21.67 -10.77 -1.34
N HIS A 154 21.91 -10.70 -2.66
CA HIS A 154 21.56 -11.75 -3.63
C HIS A 154 20.06 -12.12 -3.57
N VAL A 155 19.22 -11.11 -3.41
CA VAL A 155 17.76 -11.20 -3.38
C VAL A 155 17.13 -10.68 -4.66
#